data_AF-A0A956W2T8-F1
#
_entry.id   AF-A0A956W2T8-F1
#
_cell.length_a   1.000
_cell.length_b   1.000
_cell.length_c   1.000
_cell.angle_alpha   90.00
_cell.angle_beta   90.00
_cell.angle_gamma   90.00
#
_symmetry.space_group_name_H-M   'P 1'
#
loop_
_entity.id
_entity.type
_entity.pdbx_description
1 polymer ?
#
loop_
_entity_poly.entity_id
_entity_poly.type
_entity_poly.pdbx_seq_one_letter_code
_entity_poly.pdbx_strand_id
1 'polypeptide(L)'
;PQWPNTDFSKRTVAFTELFSGCPGPDCIPALDAEGEGVVRITSPRGGHARFLPVSEASYQPQVPVAAVTIGNQARAYPLHILTWHEIINDHFAGQPIAVTFCPLCNTAISFERTVSGEVLDFGVSGLLRNSDLVMFDRQTESWWQQATGESLVGHYAGTRLKAVSTAIVSWGQFAEEYPDATVLSEDTGHGRDYGVNPYPGYDTSSFPFLFDGTIDERLPALERVVGVTLGEQSV
;
A
#
# COMPACT_ATOMS: atom_id res chain seq x y z
N PRO A 1 7.72 1.57 25.41
CA PRO A 1 8.24 1.86 24.05
C PRO A 1 7.11 1.71 23.04
N GLN A 2 7.05 2.54 21.99
CA GLN A 2 6.04 2.42 20.92
C GLN A 2 6.15 1.09 20.17
N TRP A 3 7.34 0.50 20.16
CA TRP A 3 7.73 -0.70 19.42
C TRP A 3 8.42 -1.69 20.37
N PRO A 4 7.67 -2.41 21.22
CA PRO A 4 8.24 -3.32 22.21
C PRO A 4 8.88 -4.59 21.62
N ASN A 5 8.51 -4.99 20.40
CA ASN A 5 8.95 -6.26 19.79
C ASN A 5 10.01 -6.05 18.69
N THR A 6 10.21 -4.82 18.20
CA THR A 6 11.24 -4.53 17.19
C THR A 6 12.65 -4.80 17.71
N ASP A 7 13.41 -5.63 16.97
CA ASP A 7 14.84 -5.80 17.18
C ASP A 7 15.63 -4.64 16.53
N PHE A 8 15.83 -3.56 17.29
CA PHE A 8 16.57 -2.38 16.83
C PHE A 8 18.06 -2.59 16.59
N SER A 9 18.62 -3.76 16.93
CA SER A 9 20.01 -4.09 16.61
C SER A 9 20.20 -4.46 15.13
N LYS A 10 19.11 -4.85 14.45
CA LYS A 10 19.08 -5.21 13.03
C LYS A 10 18.48 -4.07 12.21
N ARG A 11 19.25 -3.57 11.23
CA ARG A 11 18.82 -2.51 10.31
C ARG A 11 19.67 -2.46 9.05
N THR A 12 19.08 -1.98 7.95
CA THR A 12 19.79 -1.68 6.69
C THR A 12 19.95 -0.18 6.43
N VAL A 13 19.32 0.67 7.24
CA VAL A 13 19.37 2.15 7.13
C VAL A 13 19.68 2.80 8.48
N ALA A 14 20.11 4.06 8.46
CA ALA A 14 20.26 4.86 9.68
C ALA A 14 18.89 5.36 10.18
N PHE A 15 18.69 5.42 11.51
CA PHE A 15 17.43 5.96 12.07
C PHE A 15 17.19 7.42 11.71
N THR A 16 18.24 8.18 11.39
CA THR A 16 18.13 9.57 10.93
C THR A 16 17.48 9.70 9.55
N GLU A 17 17.38 8.61 8.78
CA GLU A 17 16.66 8.59 7.50
C GLU A 17 15.14 8.37 7.68
N LEU A 18 14.70 8.10 8.91
CA LEU A 18 13.30 7.79 9.25
C LEU A 18 12.74 8.93 10.08
N PHE A 19 11.62 9.51 9.64
CA PHE A 19 10.95 10.59 10.36
C PHE A 19 9.44 10.35 10.45
N SER A 20 8.80 10.98 11.43
CA SER A 20 7.36 10.80 11.71
C SER A 20 6.52 11.61 10.72
N GLY A 21 5.73 10.94 9.89
CA GLY A 21 4.69 11.55 9.06
C GLY A 21 3.36 11.69 9.81
N CYS A 22 3.12 10.85 10.82
CA CYS A 22 1.94 10.91 11.68
C CYS A 22 2.25 10.34 13.08
N PRO A 23 1.32 10.43 14.06
CA PRO A 23 1.60 10.17 15.48
C PRO A 23 1.98 8.73 15.90
N GLY A 24 2.08 7.75 14.99
CA GLY A 24 2.54 6.39 15.32
C GLY A 24 1.85 5.26 14.55
N PRO A 25 2.02 4.00 15.00
CA PRO A 25 1.44 2.84 14.34
C PRO A 25 -0.08 2.96 14.24
N ASP A 26 -0.60 2.56 13.08
CA ASP A 26 -2.01 2.62 12.71
C ASP A 26 -2.63 4.02 12.83
N CYS A 27 -1.84 5.10 12.70
CA CYS A 27 -2.40 6.45 12.59
C CYS A 27 -3.35 6.56 11.38
N ILE A 28 -3.05 5.81 10.33
CA ILE A 28 -3.88 5.58 9.16
C ILE A 28 -4.29 4.10 9.25
N PRO A 29 -5.60 3.81 9.35
CA PRO A 29 -6.06 2.46 9.62
C PRO A 29 -6.00 1.61 8.34
N ALA A 30 -5.24 0.52 8.37
CA ALA A 30 -5.31 -0.49 7.30
C ALA A 30 -6.70 -1.17 7.26
N LEU A 31 -7.04 -1.77 6.12
CA LEU A 31 -8.24 -2.59 5.97
C LEU A 31 -7.90 -4.06 5.78
N ASP A 32 -8.79 -4.93 6.24
CA ASP A 32 -8.61 -6.37 6.20
C ASP A 32 -9.76 -7.05 5.46
N ALA A 33 -9.43 -7.85 4.46
CA ALA A 33 -10.44 -8.62 3.74
C ALA A 33 -11.20 -9.55 4.69
N GLU A 34 -12.50 -9.69 4.48
CA GLU A 34 -13.30 -10.72 5.17
C GLU A 34 -13.31 -12.02 4.35
N GLY A 35 -13.25 -13.20 5.00
CA GLY A 35 -13.42 -14.48 4.30
C GLY A 35 -12.76 -15.68 4.98
N GLU A 36 -13.07 -16.88 4.47
CA GLU A 36 -12.39 -18.11 4.89
C GLU A 36 -10.90 -18.06 4.56
N GLY A 37 -10.06 -18.51 5.49
CA GLY A 37 -8.60 -18.43 5.36
C GLY A 37 -8.03 -17.05 5.67
N VAL A 38 -8.85 -16.02 5.89
CA VAL A 38 -8.36 -14.70 6.30
C VAL A 38 -8.09 -14.65 7.80
N VAL A 39 -6.81 -14.54 8.16
CA VAL A 39 -6.42 -14.15 9.52
C VAL A 39 -6.89 -12.71 9.73
N ARG A 40 -7.92 -12.52 10.55
CA ARG A 40 -8.39 -11.18 10.92
C ARG A 40 -7.29 -10.48 11.71
N ILE A 41 -6.81 -9.35 11.20
CA ILE A 41 -5.95 -8.46 11.96
C ILE A 41 -6.77 -7.89 13.13
N THR A 42 -6.21 -7.97 14.33
CA THR A 42 -6.80 -7.39 15.54
C THR A 42 -6.34 -5.95 15.74
N SER A 43 -6.36 -5.10 14.70
CA SER A 43 -6.09 -3.68 14.89
C SER A 43 -7.36 -3.04 15.42
N PRO A 44 -7.33 -2.36 16.59
CA PRO A 44 -8.50 -1.69 17.13
C PRO A 44 -9.02 -0.56 16.24
N ARG A 45 -8.18 -0.07 15.32
CA ARG A 45 -8.55 0.97 14.35
C ARG A 45 -8.76 0.41 12.94
N GLY A 46 -8.46 -0.86 12.71
CA GLY A 46 -8.62 -1.50 11.41
C GLY A 46 -10.07 -1.45 10.93
N GLY A 47 -10.26 -1.45 9.62
CA GLY A 47 -11.57 -1.63 9.00
C GLY A 47 -11.66 -2.95 8.26
N HIS A 48 -12.81 -3.21 7.63
CA HIS A 48 -12.99 -4.36 6.76
C HIS A 48 -12.82 -3.96 5.29
N ALA A 49 -12.33 -4.88 4.47
CA ALA A 49 -12.31 -4.76 3.02
C ALA A 49 -13.36 -5.71 2.44
N ARG A 50 -14.40 -5.13 1.84
CA ARG A 50 -15.46 -5.87 1.15
C ARG A 50 -15.35 -5.66 -0.35
N PHE A 51 -15.66 -6.70 -1.10
CA PHE A 51 -15.51 -6.69 -2.55
C PHE A 51 -16.86 -6.88 -3.21
N LEU A 52 -17.13 -6.06 -4.21
CA LEU A 52 -18.30 -6.16 -5.08
C LEU A 52 -17.89 -6.74 -6.42
N PRO A 53 -18.74 -7.55 -7.09
CA PRO A 53 -18.57 -7.83 -8.50
C PRO A 53 -18.51 -6.52 -9.31
N VAL A 54 -17.71 -6.50 -10.37
CA VAL A 54 -17.60 -5.33 -11.27
C VAL A 54 -18.98 -4.90 -11.79
N SER A 55 -19.87 -5.87 -12.07
CA SER A 55 -21.24 -5.62 -12.51
C SER A 55 -22.13 -4.87 -11.50
N GLU A 56 -21.77 -4.86 -10.22
CA GLU A 56 -22.53 -4.21 -9.14
C GLU A 56 -21.91 -2.88 -8.70
N ALA A 57 -20.65 -2.62 -9.08
CA ALA A 57 -19.93 -1.42 -8.69
C ALA A 57 -20.29 -0.22 -9.58
N SER A 58 -20.54 0.93 -8.94
CA SER A 58 -20.94 2.18 -9.61
C SER A 58 -19.90 3.28 -9.43
N TYR A 59 -18.66 3.03 -9.86
CA TYR A 59 -17.61 4.07 -9.91
C TYR A 59 -17.65 4.82 -11.24
N GLN A 60 -17.24 6.09 -11.23
CA GLN A 60 -17.07 6.83 -12.48
C GLN A 60 -15.91 6.20 -13.29
N PRO A 61 -16.00 6.13 -14.63
CA PRO A 61 -15.00 5.41 -15.44
C PRO A 61 -13.56 5.92 -15.25
N GLN A 62 -13.38 7.18 -14.89
CA GLN A 62 -12.09 7.85 -14.72
C GLN A 62 -11.48 7.67 -13.32
N VAL A 63 -12.20 7.04 -12.39
CA VAL A 63 -11.65 6.73 -11.05
C VAL A 63 -10.39 5.88 -11.23
N PRO A 64 -9.23 6.31 -10.74
CA PRO A 64 -8.04 5.48 -10.81
C PRO A 64 -8.13 4.33 -9.81
N VAL A 65 -7.77 3.13 -10.24
CA VAL A 65 -7.72 1.92 -9.43
C VAL A 65 -6.34 1.30 -9.52
N ALA A 66 -5.84 0.76 -8.41
CA ALA A 66 -4.78 -0.22 -8.43
C ALA A 66 -5.39 -1.55 -8.89
N ALA A 67 -5.06 -2.00 -10.09
CA ALA A 67 -5.45 -3.29 -10.64
C ALA A 67 -4.38 -4.32 -10.29
N VAL A 68 -4.74 -5.28 -9.43
CA VAL A 68 -3.87 -6.38 -9.02
C VAL A 68 -4.21 -7.62 -9.83
N THR A 69 -3.21 -8.24 -10.43
CA THR A 69 -3.37 -9.45 -11.26
C THR A 69 -2.51 -10.60 -10.75
N ILE A 70 -3.14 -11.77 -10.57
CA ILE A 70 -2.47 -13.03 -10.18
C ILE A 70 -2.96 -14.12 -11.13
N GLY A 71 -2.05 -14.60 -11.99
CA GLY A 71 -2.43 -15.48 -13.09
C GLY A 71 -3.45 -14.78 -14.00
N ASN A 72 -4.64 -15.36 -14.07
CA ASN A 72 -5.78 -14.92 -14.88
C ASN A 72 -6.92 -14.31 -14.04
N GLN A 73 -6.68 -14.04 -12.75
CA GLN A 73 -7.61 -13.35 -11.87
C GLN A 73 -7.17 -11.90 -11.68
N ALA A 74 -8.15 -10.98 -11.68
CA ALA A 74 -7.93 -9.57 -11.40
C ALA A 74 -8.83 -9.06 -10.27
N ARG A 75 -8.35 -8.06 -9.54
CA ARG A 75 -9.12 -7.33 -8.52
C ARG A 75 -8.69 -5.86 -8.49
N ALA A 76 -9.65 -4.96 -8.40
CA ALA A 76 -9.40 -3.52 -8.36
C ALA A 76 -9.51 -2.96 -6.94
N TYR A 77 -8.63 -2.02 -6.63
CA TYR A 77 -8.61 -1.29 -5.37
C TYR A 77 -8.60 0.21 -5.69
N PRO A 78 -9.74 0.91 -5.55
CA PRO A 78 -9.82 2.32 -5.90
C PRO A 78 -8.84 3.17 -5.09
N LEU A 79 -8.07 4.02 -5.79
CA LEU A 79 -7.03 4.81 -5.12
C LEU A 79 -7.61 5.80 -4.12
N HIS A 80 -8.86 6.25 -4.32
CA HIS A 80 -9.52 7.14 -3.39
C HIS A 80 -9.84 6.44 -2.06
N ILE A 81 -9.99 5.12 -2.02
CA ILE A 81 -10.06 4.37 -0.75
C ILE A 81 -8.65 4.17 -0.19
N LEU A 82 -7.71 3.76 -1.03
CA LEU A 82 -6.31 3.53 -0.63
C LEU A 82 -5.63 4.80 -0.11
N THR A 83 -6.01 5.99 -0.57
CA THR A 83 -5.48 7.27 -0.06
C THR A 83 -5.76 7.46 1.44
N TRP A 84 -6.85 6.88 1.96
CA TRP A 84 -7.26 7.01 3.35
C TRP A 84 -6.86 5.84 4.25
N HIS A 85 -6.41 4.74 3.65
CA HIS A 85 -6.13 3.49 4.35
C HIS A 85 -4.72 2.96 4.13
N GLU A 86 -4.09 3.37 3.02
CA GLU A 86 -2.73 3.09 2.54
C GLU A 86 -2.38 1.61 2.34
N ILE A 87 -2.98 0.69 3.09
CA ILE A 87 -2.69 -0.74 3.11
C ILE A 87 -4.01 -1.52 3.23
N ILE A 88 -4.16 -2.52 2.37
CA ILE A 88 -5.22 -3.54 2.42
C ILE A 88 -4.55 -4.91 2.55
N ASN A 89 -4.79 -5.63 3.63
CA ASN A 89 -4.38 -7.02 3.76
C ASN A 89 -5.48 -7.92 3.20
N ASP A 90 -5.19 -8.62 2.12
CA ASP A 90 -6.16 -9.39 1.35
C ASP A 90 -5.72 -10.86 1.22
N HIS A 91 -6.68 -11.72 0.90
CA HIS A 91 -6.47 -13.05 0.34
C HIS A 91 -7.11 -13.09 -1.04
N PHE A 92 -6.28 -13.06 -2.07
CA PHE A 92 -6.72 -13.00 -3.45
C PHE A 92 -6.04 -14.08 -4.29
N ALA A 93 -6.81 -14.75 -5.16
CA ALA A 93 -6.33 -15.86 -5.99
C ALA A 93 -5.60 -16.97 -5.19
N GLY A 94 -6.06 -17.25 -3.97
CA GLY A 94 -5.45 -18.25 -3.07
C GLY A 94 -4.18 -17.80 -2.37
N GLN A 95 -3.79 -16.53 -2.50
CA GLN A 95 -2.57 -15.97 -1.94
C GLN A 95 -2.85 -14.83 -0.95
N PRO A 96 -2.17 -14.80 0.21
CA PRO A 96 -2.17 -13.65 1.08
C PRO A 96 -1.33 -12.52 0.43
N ILE A 97 -1.95 -11.36 0.22
CA ILE A 97 -1.30 -10.19 -0.37
C ILE A 97 -1.53 -8.93 0.48
N ALA A 98 -0.60 -7.99 0.42
CA ALA A 98 -0.76 -6.63 0.92
C ALA A 98 -0.78 -5.68 -0.27
N VAL A 99 -1.91 -4.99 -0.48
CA VAL A 99 -2.05 -3.95 -1.51
C VAL A 99 -1.78 -2.61 -0.87
N THR A 100 -0.84 -1.84 -1.41
CA THR A 100 -0.36 -0.62 -0.76
C THR A 100 -0.35 0.56 -1.71
N PHE A 101 -0.58 1.75 -1.17
CA PHE A 101 -0.51 3.01 -1.89
C PHE A 101 0.11 4.09 -1.00
N CYS A 102 1.23 4.65 -1.44
CA CYS A 102 1.79 5.86 -0.84
C CYS A 102 1.15 7.08 -1.54
N PRO A 103 0.24 7.83 -0.90
CA PRO A 103 -0.38 9.01 -1.52
C PRO A 103 0.64 10.14 -1.77
N LEU A 104 1.72 10.19 -0.99
CA LEU A 104 2.80 11.17 -1.17
C LEU A 104 3.68 10.89 -2.39
N CYS A 105 3.71 9.63 -2.82
CA CYS A 105 4.54 9.10 -3.90
C CYS A 105 3.72 8.83 -5.16
N ASN A 106 2.38 8.88 -5.06
CA ASN A 106 1.43 8.40 -6.06
C ASN A 106 1.79 6.99 -6.60
N THR A 107 2.22 6.10 -5.69
CA THR A 107 2.80 4.80 -6.03
C THR A 107 1.96 3.67 -5.42
N ALA A 108 1.41 2.80 -6.27
CA ALA A 108 0.69 1.60 -5.86
C ALA A 108 1.54 0.36 -6.10
N ILE A 109 1.79 -0.44 -5.06
CA ILE A 109 2.54 -1.70 -5.15
C ILE A 109 1.84 -2.73 -4.27
N SER A 110 1.75 -3.96 -4.77
CA SER A 110 1.24 -5.09 -3.98
C SER A 110 2.34 -6.11 -3.73
N PHE A 111 2.26 -6.80 -2.61
CA PHE A 111 3.26 -7.77 -2.17
C PHE A 111 2.61 -9.08 -1.72
N GLU A 112 3.28 -10.20 -1.95
CA GLU A 112 3.01 -11.43 -1.20
C GLU A 112 3.41 -11.20 0.25
N ARG A 113 2.51 -11.52 1.19
CA ARG A 113 2.77 -11.30 2.61
C ARG A 113 3.16 -12.57 3.37
N THR A 114 3.43 -13.68 2.68
CA THR A 114 4.06 -14.84 3.30
C THR A 114 5.58 -14.68 3.29
N VAL A 115 6.17 -14.53 4.47
CA VAL A 115 7.62 -14.40 4.66
C VAL A 115 8.09 -15.53 5.56
N SER A 116 9.09 -16.31 5.11
CA SER A 116 9.64 -17.43 5.89
C SER A 116 8.59 -18.45 6.39
N GLY A 117 7.50 -18.62 5.63
CA GLY A 117 6.40 -19.53 5.97
C GLY A 117 5.33 -18.95 6.91
N GLU A 118 5.49 -17.70 7.36
CA GLU A 118 4.51 -16.98 8.17
C GLU A 118 3.76 -15.95 7.33
N VAL A 119 2.44 -15.87 7.51
CA VAL A 119 1.61 -14.85 6.88
C VAL A 119 1.68 -13.59 7.74
N LEU A 120 2.31 -12.54 7.21
CA LEU A 120 2.47 -11.25 7.88
C LEU A 120 1.29 -10.34 7.64
N ASP A 121 0.98 -9.54 8.65
CA ASP A 121 -0.11 -8.59 8.67
C ASP A 121 0.48 -7.18 8.72
N PHE A 122 0.25 -6.39 7.68
CA PHE A 122 0.88 -5.08 7.53
C PHE A 122 -0.02 -3.95 8.06
N GLY A 123 0.62 -2.96 8.66
CA GLY A 123 0.01 -1.70 9.07
C GLY A 123 0.90 -0.50 8.72
N VAL A 124 0.33 0.70 8.83
CA VAL A 124 1.05 1.96 8.63
C VAL A 124 1.85 2.29 9.88
N SER A 125 3.17 2.39 9.79
CA SER A 125 4.01 2.65 10.98
C SER A 125 3.91 4.10 11.46
N GLY A 126 3.53 5.00 10.55
CA GLY A 126 3.58 6.43 10.72
C GLY A 126 4.95 7.07 10.51
N LEU A 127 5.93 6.26 10.12
CA LEU A 127 7.24 6.70 9.66
C LEU A 127 7.25 6.85 8.15
N LEU A 128 8.11 7.74 7.68
CA LEU A 128 8.42 7.97 6.28
C LEU A 128 9.93 7.88 6.07
N ARG A 129 10.33 7.52 4.85
CA ARG A 129 11.71 7.61 4.35
C ARG A 129 11.67 8.01 2.88
N ASN A 130 12.34 9.10 2.49
CA ASN A 130 12.24 9.69 1.15
C ASN A 130 10.78 10.03 0.76
N SER A 131 9.97 10.49 1.72
CA SER A 131 8.50 10.66 1.60
C SER A 131 7.71 9.38 1.35
N ASP A 132 8.38 8.24 1.22
CA ASP A 132 7.73 6.95 1.04
C ASP A 132 7.26 6.36 2.36
N LEU A 133 6.08 5.75 2.31
CA LEU A 133 5.44 5.06 3.43
C LEU A 133 6.38 3.99 3.97
N VAL A 134 6.59 3.99 5.28
CA VAL A 134 7.17 2.85 5.98
C VAL A 134 6.05 2.04 6.59
N MET A 135 5.91 0.80 6.14
CA MET A 135 4.98 -0.18 6.69
C MET A 135 5.60 -0.85 7.92
N PHE A 136 4.79 -1.53 8.71
CA PHE A 136 5.29 -2.48 9.70
C PHE A 136 4.49 -3.78 9.66
N ASP A 137 5.13 -4.91 9.96
CA ASP A 137 4.40 -6.16 10.24
C ASP A 137 4.06 -6.28 11.72
N ARG A 138 2.90 -6.82 12.04
CA ARG A 138 2.42 -6.92 13.43
C ARG A 138 3.04 -8.05 14.22
N GLN A 139 3.55 -9.08 13.53
CA GLN A 139 4.12 -10.29 14.13
C GLN A 139 5.44 -9.98 14.85
N THR A 140 6.29 -9.16 14.22
CA THR A 140 7.65 -8.88 14.69
C THR A 140 7.95 -7.40 14.87
N GLU A 141 7.02 -6.52 14.46
CA GLU A 141 7.23 -5.08 14.41
C GLU A 141 8.47 -4.71 13.58
N SER A 142 8.78 -5.48 12.52
CA SER A 142 9.79 -5.06 11.55
C SER A 142 9.22 -3.97 10.66
N TRP A 143 10.08 -3.04 10.24
CA TRP A 143 9.70 -1.90 9.41
C TRP A 143 10.09 -2.16 7.96
N TRP A 144 9.24 -1.80 7.01
CA TRP A 144 9.38 -2.15 5.60
C TRP A 144 9.16 -0.92 4.71
N GLN A 145 10.08 -0.65 3.78
CA GLN A 145 9.93 0.40 2.79
C GLN A 145 8.87 -0.01 1.75
N GLN A 146 7.80 0.78 1.59
CA GLN A 146 6.71 0.45 0.68
C GLN A 146 7.17 0.37 -0.77
N ALA A 147 7.96 1.34 -1.24
CA ALA A 147 8.39 1.43 -2.63
C ALA A 147 9.26 0.23 -3.08
N THR A 148 10.00 -0.38 -2.16
CA THR A 148 10.99 -1.42 -2.50
C THR A 148 10.64 -2.81 -1.96
N GLY A 149 9.74 -2.88 -0.99
CA GLY A 149 9.40 -4.09 -0.24
C GLY A 149 10.51 -4.58 0.69
N GLU A 150 11.57 -3.79 0.92
CA GLU A 150 12.69 -4.18 1.80
C GLU A 150 12.37 -3.89 3.27
N SER A 151 12.66 -4.84 4.16
CA SER A 151 12.65 -4.61 5.60
C SER A 151 13.87 -3.79 6.02
N LEU A 152 13.63 -2.61 6.57
CA LEU A 152 14.62 -1.63 6.96
C LEU A 152 15.18 -1.84 8.38
N VAL A 153 14.33 -2.27 9.31
CA VAL A 153 14.62 -2.38 10.75
C VAL A 153 13.86 -3.56 11.33
N GLY A 154 14.43 -4.28 12.29
CA GLY A 154 13.74 -5.32 13.04
C GLY A 154 14.12 -6.75 12.62
N HIS A 155 13.28 -7.71 13.00
CA HIS A 155 13.54 -9.13 12.82
C HIS A 155 13.90 -9.49 11.37
N TYR A 156 13.17 -8.93 10.42
CA TYR A 156 13.29 -9.21 8.99
C TYR A 156 14.28 -8.32 8.23
N ALA A 157 15.03 -7.43 8.90
CA ALA A 157 15.89 -6.45 8.22
C ALA A 157 16.77 -7.07 7.11
N GLY A 158 16.74 -6.47 5.92
CA GLY A 158 17.40 -6.95 4.70
C GLY A 158 16.61 -7.96 3.86
N THR A 159 15.48 -8.45 4.38
CA THR A 159 14.53 -9.29 3.60
C THR A 159 13.74 -8.40 2.64
N ARG A 160 13.41 -8.92 1.45
CA ARG A 160 12.58 -8.23 0.46
C ARG A 160 11.29 -9.02 0.19
N LEU A 161 10.16 -8.33 0.21
CA LEU A 161 8.87 -8.88 -0.17
C LEU A 161 8.83 -9.17 -1.67
N LYS A 162 8.12 -10.24 -2.05
CA LYS A 162 7.88 -10.55 -3.46
C LYS A 162 6.74 -9.67 -3.97
N ALA A 163 7.02 -8.85 -4.98
CA ALA A 163 6.01 -8.00 -5.60
C ALA A 163 4.97 -8.82 -6.37
N VAL A 164 3.74 -8.34 -6.35
CA VAL A 164 2.60 -8.85 -7.13
C VAL A 164 2.25 -7.81 -8.18
N SER A 165 1.95 -8.28 -9.40
CA SER A 165 1.62 -7.42 -10.53
C SER A 165 0.51 -6.43 -10.16
N THR A 166 0.84 -5.14 -10.23
CA THR A 166 -0.04 -4.03 -9.88
C THR A 166 0.14 -2.93 -10.91
N ALA A 167 -0.97 -2.45 -11.48
CA ALA A 167 -0.97 -1.29 -12.38
C ALA A 167 -2.01 -0.28 -11.93
N ILE A 168 -1.72 1.02 -12.09
CA ILE A 168 -2.74 2.05 -11.92
C ILE A 168 -3.41 2.27 -13.28
N VAL A 169 -4.70 1.96 -13.36
CA VAL A 169 -5.53 2.13 -14.56
C VAL A 169 -6.83 2.84 -14.20
N SER A 170 -7.59 3.29 -15.21
CA SER A 170 -8.92 3.81 -14.95
C SER A 170 -9.90 2.66 -14.65
N TRP A 171 -10.90 2.91 -13.80
CA TRP A 171 -11.97 1.97 -13.49
C TRP A 171 -12.66 1.47 -14.76
N GLY A 172 -12.93 2.36 -15.71
CA GLY A 172 -13.58 2.01 -16.98
C GLY A 172 -12.77 0.99 -17.78
N GLN A 173 -11.44 1.21 -17.89
CA GLN A 173 -10.55 0.24 -18.53
C GLN A 173 -10.52 -1.09 -17.79
N PHE A 174 -10.41 -1.07 -16.46
CA PHE A 174 -10.42 -2.30 -15.66
C PHE A 174 -11.73 -3.09 -15.83
N ALA A 175 -12.87 -2.41 -15.75
CA ALA A 175 -14.19 -3.04 -15.86
C ALA A 175 -14.47 -3.60 -17.25
N GLU A 176 -13.93 -2.97 -18.30
CA GLU A 176 -14.01 -3.49 -19.68
C GLU A 176 -13.13 -4.73 -19.86
N GLU A 177 -11.91 -4.71 -19.34
CA GLU A 177 -10.94 -5.82 -19.48
C GLU A 177 -11.30 -7.02 -18.60
N TYR A 178 -11.85 -6.77 -17.40
CA TYR A 178 -12.13 -7.79 -16.39
C TYR A 178 -13.59 -7.72 -15.89
N PRO A 179 -14.60 -8.00 -16.73
CA PRO A 179 -16.01 -7.86 -16.35
C PRO A 179 -16.46 -8.80 -15.21
N ASP A 180 -15.77 -9.94 -15.05
CA ASP A 180 -16.06 -10.93 -14.00
C ASP A 180 -15.21 -10.74 -12.72
N ALA A 181 -14.39 -9.68 -12.67
CA ALA A 181 -13.56 -9.38 -11.51
C ALA A 181 -14.37 -8.74 -10.37
N THR A 182 -13.65 -8.46 -9.29
CA THR A 182 -14.18 -7.76 -8.12
C THR A 182 -13.44 -6.45 -7.86
N VAL A 183 -14.10 -5.51 -7.19
CA VAL A 183 -13.53 -4.23 -6.78
C VAL A 183 -13.80 -3.98 -5.30
N LEU A 184 -12.85 -3.37 -4.60
CA LEU A 184 -13.03 -2.94 -3.22
C LEU A 184 -14.18 -1.92 -3.13
N SER A 185 -15.08 -2.11 -2.17
CA SER A 185 -16.20 -1.23 -1.90
C SER A 185 -15.85 -0.19 -0.83
N GLU A 186 -16.63 0.90 -0.80
CA GLU A 186 -16.54 1.94 0.23
C GLU A 186 -17.14 1.50 1.57
N ASP A 187 -17.75 0.31 1.66
CA ASP A 187 -18.17 -0.29 2.93
C ASP A 187 -16.95 -0.87 3.65
N THR A 188 -16.24 0.02 4.34
CA THR A 188 -14.99 -0.30 5.05
C THR A 188 -15.13 -0.35 6.56
N GLY A 189 -16.32 -0.02 7.08
CA GLY A 189 -16.55 0.18 8.51
C GLY A 189 -16.14 1.56 9.02
N HIS A 190 -15.65 2.45 8.16
CA HIS A 190 -15.29 3.82 8.50
C HIS A 190 -16.27 4.85 7.91
N GLY A 191 -16.64 5.86 8.70
CA GLY A 191 -17.43 7.01 8.22
C GLY A 191 -16.56 8.04 7.50
N ARG A 192 -16.02 7.70 6.33
CA ARG A 192 -15.17 8.59 5.52
C ARG A 192 -15.89 9.07 4.27
N ASP A 193 -15.56 10.29 3.86
CA ASP A 193 -15.91 10.80 2.53
C ASP A 193 -14.76 10.50 1.57
N TYR A 194 -14.79 9.31 0.97
CA TYR A 194 -13.74 8.87 0.06
C TYR A 194 -13.67 9.72 -1.22
N GLY A 195 -14.69 10.52 -1.53
CA GLY A 195 -14.67 11.45 -2.65
C GLY A 195 -13.77 12.68 -2.45
N VAL A 196 -13.28 12.91 -1.22
CA VAL A 196 -12.44 14.06 -0.89
C VAL A 196 -10.97 13.69 -0.91
N ASN A 197 -10.17 14.43 -1.70
CA ASN A 197 -8.72 14.33 -1.70
C ASN A 197 -8.13 15.08 -0.49
N PRO A 198 -7.44 14.40 0.46
CA PRO A 198 -6.79 15.05 1.61
C PRO A 198 -5.53 15.85 1.24
N TYR A 199 -5.02 15.72 0.00
CA TYR A 199 -3.82 16.40 -0.51
C TYR A 199 -4.13 17.30 -1.72
N PRO A 200 -5.05 18.28 -1.61
CA PRO A 200 -5.44 19.11 -2.75
C PRO A 200 -4.26 19.92 -3.29
N GLY A 201 -4.05 19.86 -4.61
CA GLY A 201 -2.98 20.59 -5.31
C GLY A 201 -1.58 20.02 -5.12
N TYR A 202 -1.43 18.94 -4.34
CA TYR A 202 -0.11 18.38 -4.09
C TYR A 202 0.54 17.84 -5.36
N ASP A 203 -0.22 17.14 -6.19
CA ASP A 203 0.20 16.58 -7.48
C ASP A 203 0.71 17.60 -8.51
N THR A 204 0.56 18.90 -8.25
CA THR A 204 1.06 20.00 -9.09
C THR A 204 2.05 20.91 -8.35
N SER A 205 2.45 20.53 -7.14
CA SER A 205 3.42 21.26 -6.33
C SER A 205 4.81 21.16 -6.94
N SER A 206 5.57 22.27 -6.94
CA SER A 206 6.98 22.27 -7.32
C SER A 206 7.90 21.71 -6.22
N PHE A 207 7.34 21.36 -5.06
CA PHE A 207 8.07 20.82 -3.93
C PHE A 207 7.33 19.60 -3.33
N PRO A 208 7.98 18.43 -3.24
CA PRO A 208 7.44 17.28 -2.54
C PRO A 208 7.47 17.54 -1.03
N PHE A 209 6.31 17.65 -0.37
CA PHE A 209 6.28 17.91 1.06
C PHE A 209 6.72 16.65 1.83
N LEU A 210 7.38 16.85 2.97
CA LEU A 210 8.00 15.76 3.73
C LEU A 210 9.02 14.95 2.91
N PHE A 211 9.71 15.58 1.95
CA PHE A 211 10.91 15.05 1.30
C PHE A 211 12.11 15.85 1.76
N ASP A 212 13.16 15.18 2.23
CA ASP A 212 14.40 15.78 2.72
C ASP A 212 15.63 15.45 1.85
N GLY A 213 15.41 14.74 0.73
CA GLY A 213 16.43 14.41 -0.25
C GLY A 213 16.69 15.52 -1.27
N THR A 214 17.59 15.23 -2.22
CA THR A 214 17.84 16.10 -3.38
C THR A 214 16.81 15.83 -4.46
N ILE A 215 16.14 16.88 -4.94
CA ILE A 215 15.19 16.78 -6.06
C ILE A 215 16.00 16.58 -7.35
N ASP A 216 15.65 15.57 -8.13
CA ASP A 216 16.20 15.36 -9.46
C ASP A 216 15.57 16.35 -10.45
N GLU A 217 16.39 17.22 -11.03
CA GLU A 217 15.92 18.30 -11.91
C GLU A 217 15.67 17.87 -13.36
N ARG A 218 15.84 16.58 -13.69
CA ARG A 218 15.57 16.06 -15.04
C ARG A 218 14.10 16.12 -15.44
N LEU A 219 13.19 16.09 -14.46
CA LEU A 219 11.74 16.21 -14.63
C LEU A 219 11.17 17.18 -13.58
N PRO A 220 9.98 17.76 -13.81
CA PRO A 220 9.27 18.49 -12.77
C PRO A 220 9.11 17.63 -11.50
N ALA A 221 9.18 18.27 -10.33
CA ALA A 221 8.82 17.58 -9.09
C ALA A 221 7.41 17.01 -9.19
N LEU A 222 7.21 15.81 -8.64
CA LEU A 222 5.93 15.09 -8.64
C LEU A 222 5.42 14.67 -10.03
N GLU A 223 6.25 14.78 -11.07
CA GLU A 223 5.98 14.20 -12.39
C GLU A 223 5.70 12.69 -12.26
N ARG A 224 4.65 12.21 -12.93
CA ARG A 224 4.28 10.80 -12.87
C ARG A 224 5.14 10.01 -13.84
N VAL A 225 5.86 9.03 -13.31
CA VAL A 225 6.67 8.09 -14.10
C VAL A 225 6.11 6.68 -13.98
N VAL A 226 6.40 5.85 -14.96
CA VAL A 226 6.09 4.41 -14.92
C VAL A 226 7.39 3.66 -14.76
N GLY A 227 7.52 2.93 -13.65
CA GLY A 227 8.61 1.98 -13.45
C GLY A 227 8.21 0.60 -13.98
N VAL A 228 9.10 -0.04 -14.74
CA VAL A 228 8.88 -1.40 -15.26
C VAL A 228 9.97 -2.31 -14.72
N THR A 229 9.58 -3.39 -14.04
CA THR A 229 10.52 -4.42 -13.57
C THR A 229 10.32 -5.72 -14.35
N LEU A 230 11.38 -6.20 -14.99
CA LEU A 230 11.44 -7.45 -15.73
C LEU A 230 12.57 -8.32 -15.16
N GLY A 231 12.22 -9.32 -14.36
CA GLY A 231 13.21 -10.12 -13.64
C GLY A 231 13.95 -9.28 -12.60
N GLU A 232 15.29 -9.22 -12.70
CA GLU A 232 16.14 -8.40 -11.82
C GLU A 232 16.41 -6.99 -12.37
N GLN A 233 15.81 -6.62 -13.51
CA GLN A 233 16.02 -5.32 -14.15
C GLN A 233 14.82 -4.41 -13.89
N SER A 234 15.08 -3.17 -13.50
CA SER A 234 14.08 -2.11 -13.37
C SER A 234 14.49 -0.90 -14.22
N VAL A 235 13.54 -0.32 -14.93
CA VAL A 235 13.68 0.93 -15.72
C VAL A 235 12.59 1.92 -15.40
#